data_AF-A0A2V5U859-F1
#
_entry.id   AF-A0A2V5U859-F1
#
_cell.length_a   1.000
_cell.length_b   1.000
_cell.length_c   1.000
_cell.angle_alpha   90.00
_cell.angle_beta   90.00
_cell.angle_gamma   90.00
#
_symmetry.space_group_name_H-M   'P 1'
#
loop_
_entity.id
_entity.type
_entity.pdbx_description
1 polymer ?
#
loop_
_entity_poly.entity_id
_entity_poly.type
_entity_poly.pdbx_seq_one_letter_code
_entity_poly.pdbx_strand_id
1 'polypeptide(L)'
;ANGRHLEELQRDETLQSALVHPLIVIGEAVKGLSREFREENSQIPWTQMAGMRDRLIHAYHRTDWELVWKAVTEDLPKVAEFVRSQGIK
;
A
#
# COMPACT_ATOMS: atom_id res chain seq x y z
N ALA A 1 2.78 22.03 0.52
CA ALA A 1 3.33 21.88 1.88
C ALA A 1 3.78 20.44 2.15
N ASN A 2 4.25 19.69 1.13
CA ASN A 2 4.43 18.23 1.23
C ASN A 2 5.84 17.79 1.65
N GLY A 3 6.82 18.70 1.69
CA GLY A 3 8.21 18.36 2.08
C GLY A 3 8.39 18.09 3.58
N ARG A 4 7.66 18.82 4.44
CA ARG A 4 7.84 18.70 5.91
C ARG A 4 7.48 17.30 6.45
N HIS A 5 6.41 16.68 5.96
CA HIS A 5 5.97 15.37 6.47
C HIS A 5 6.81 14.19 5.97
N LEU A 6 7.40 14.27 4.76
CA LEU A 6 8.29 13.23 4.26
C LEU A 6 9.64 13.23 5.00
N GLU A 7 10.18 14.42 5.28
CA GLU A 7 11.40 14.57 6.08
C GLU A 7 11.20 14.07 7.53
N GLU A 8 10.03 14.34 8.12
CA GLU A 8 9.60 13.80 9.42
C GLU A 8 9.48 12.27 9.37
N LEU A 9 8.84 11.71 8.35
CA LEU A 9 8.71 10.25 8.16
C LEU A 9 10.07 9.56 8.14
N GLN A 10 11.07 10.08 7.44
CA GLN A 10 12.39 9.43 7.33
C GLN A 10 13.12 9.33 8.68
N ARG A 11 12.74 10.13 9.69
CA ARG A 11 13.38 10.18 11.00
C ARG A 11 12.49 9.65 12.14
N ASP A 12 11.24 9.32 11.86
CA ASP A 12 10.27 8.86 12.84
C ASP A 12 9.92 7.37 12.60
N GLU A 13 10.59 6.48 13.33
CA GLU A 13 10.36 5.03 13.28
C GLU A 13 8.93 4.63 13.67
N THR A 14 8.27 5.42 14.52
CA THR A 14 6.88 5.17 14.92
C THR A 14 5.97 5.44 13.74
N LEU A 15 6.15 6.59 13.07
CA LEU A 15 5.39 6.93 11.87
C LEU A 15 5.65 5.93 10.74
N GLN A 16 6.91 5.56 10.52
CA GLN A 16 7.27 4.51 9.56
C GLN A 16 6.51 3.21 9.82
N SER A 17 6.55 2.72 11.07
CA SER A 17 5.85 1.49 11.45
C SER A 17 4.34 1.61 11.28
N ALA A 18 3.77 2.77 11.65
CA ALA A 18 2.35 3.05 11.51
C ALA A 18 1.88 3.09 10.05
N LEU A 19 2.74 3.51 9.11
CA LEU A 19 2.43 3.50 7.68
C LEU A 19 2.66 2.13 7.03
N VAL A 20 3.72 1.42 7.43
CA VAL A 20 4.12 0.14 6.83
C VAL A 20 3.17 -0.99 7.22
N HIS A 21 2.74 -1.06 8.48
CA HIS A 21 1.91 -2.18 8.94
C HIS A 21 0.58 -2.33 8.17
N PRO A 22 -0.21 -1.27 7.95
CA PRO A 22 -1.42 -1.36 7.12
C PRO A 22 -1.14 -1.82 5.68
N LEU A 23 -0.05 -1.36 5.06
CA LEU A 23 0.33 -1.77 3.70
C LEU A 23 0.64 -3.28 3.63
N ILE A 24 1.29 -3.81 4.67
CA ILE A 24 1.54 -5.25 4.80
C ILE A 24 0.23 -6.02 4.91
N VAL A 25 -0.67 -5.59 5.80
CA VAL A 25 -1.97 -6.25 6.01
C VAL A 25 -2.79 -6.27 4.73
N ILE A 26 -2.85 -5.14 4.01
CA ILE A 26 -3.55 -5.03 2.73
C ILE A 26 -2.93 -5.96 1.69
N GLY A 27 -1.61 -5.96 1.53
CA GLY A 27 -0.94 -6.82 0.54
C GLY A 27 -1.09 -8.31 0.85
N GLU A 28 -1.11 -8.70 2.13
CA GLU A 28 -1.39 -10.07 2.55
C GLU A 28 -2.85 -10.47 2.22
N ALA A 29 -3.81 -9.60 2.51
CA ALA A 29 -5.21 -9.82 2.15
C ALA A 29 -5.38 -10.01 0.64
N VAL A 30 -4.68 -9.22 -0.18
CA VAL A 30 -4.68 -9.36 -1.65
C VAL A 30 -4.15 -10.71 -2.12
N LYS A 31 -3.15 -11.30 -1.43
CA LYS A 31 -2.65 -12.65 -1.75
C LYS A 31 -3.67 -13.75 -1.46
N GLY A 32 -4.59 -13.52 -0.52
CA GLY A 32 -5.68 -14.43 -0.21
C GLY A 32 -6.82 -14.40 -1.23
N LEU A 33 -6.87 -13.41 -2.13
CA LEU A 33 -7.90 -13.33 -3.16
C LEU A 33 -7.70 -14.39 -4.24
N SER A 34 -8.81 -14.98 -4.71
CA SER A 34 -8.78 -15.93 -5.81
C SER A 34 -8.24 -15.28 -7.09
N ARG A 35 -7.79 -16.11 -8.03
CA ARG A 35 -7.31 -15.60 -9.32
C ARG A 35 -8.46 -14.99 -10.11
N GLU A 36 -9.60 -15.67 -10.12
CA GLU A 36 -10.82 -15.28 -10.83
C GLU A 36 -11.29 -13.91 -10.36
N PHE A 37 -11.35 -13.69 -9.05
CA PHE A 37 -11.77 -12.40 -8.49
C PHE A 37 -10.83 -11.26 -8.90
N ARG A 38 -9.51 -11.51 -8.92
CA ARG A 38 -8.52 -10.50 -9.34
C ARG A 38 -8.60 -10.21 -10.85
N GLU A 39 -8.95 -11.20 -11.65
CA GLU A 39 -9.15 -11.04 -13.11
C GLU A 39 -10.43 -10.25 -13.41
N GLU A 40 -11.54 -10.57 -12.73
CA GLU A 40 -12.80 -9.83 -12.82
C GLU A 40 -12.66 -8.36 -12.40
N ASN A 41 -11.72 -8.07 -11.50
CA ASN A 41 -11.45 -6.73 -10.97
C ASN A 41 -10.05 -6.22 -11.36
N SER A 42 -9.61 -6.49 -12.59
CA SER A 42 -8.25 -6.22 -13.08
C SER A 42 -7.82 -4.74 -13.10
N GLN A 43 -8.77 -3.82 -12.96
CA GLN A 43 -8.53 -2.38 -12.82
C GLN A 43 -7.91 -2.00 -11.47
N ILE A 44 -8.00 -2.88 -10.46
CA ILE A 44 -7.33 -2.68 -9.18
C ILE A 44 -5.90 -3.25 -9.27
N PRO A 45 -4.87 -2.53 -8.80
CA PRO A 45 -3.47 -2.92 -8.98
C PRO A 45 -3.02 -4.03 -8.01
N TRP A 46 -3.70 -5.18 -8.00
CA TRP A 46 -3.49 -6.30 -7.07
C TRP A 46 -2.01 -6.73 -6.97
N THR A 47 -1.35 -6.91 -8.11
CA THR A 47 0.05 -7.35 -8.16
C THR A 47 0.99 -6.34 -7.50
N GLN A 48 0.72 -5.05 -7.64
CA GLN A 48 1.54 -3.99 -7.04
C GLN A 48 1.33 -3.95 -5.53
N MET A 49 0.10 -4.12 -5.06
CA MET A 49 -0.23 -4.19 -3.63
C MET A 49 0.43 -5.40 -2.95
N ALA A 50 0.35 -6.58 -3.55
CA ALA A 50 1.04 -7.78 -3.06
C ALA A 50 2.57 -7.63 -3.09
N GLY A 51 3.11 -7.02 -4.15
CA GLY A 51 4.54 -6.75 -4.29
C GLY A 51 5.07 -5.73 -3.28
N MET A 52 4.27 -4.71 -2.93
CA MET A 52 4.60 -3.74 -1.88
C MET A 52 4.80 -4.44 -0.54
N ARG A 53 3.87 -5.32 -0.15
CA ARG A 53 4.01 -6.16 1.05
C ARG A 53 5.30 -6.98 1.03
N ASP A 54 5.62 -7.62 -0.10
CA ASP A 54 6.82 -8.45 -0.19
C ASP A 54 8.10 -7.64 -0.03
N ARG A 55 8.16 -6.43 -0.59
CA ARG A 55 9.29 -5.52 -0.36
C ARG A 55 9.38 -5.05 1.08
N LEU A 56 8.26 -4.63 1.68
CA LEU A 56 8.22 -4.09 3.04
C LEU A 56 8.55 -5.14 4.11
N ILE A 57 8.34 -6.43 3.85
CA ILE A 57 8.74 -7.50 4.79
C ILE A 57 10.16 -8.01 4.49
N HIS A 58 10.51 -8.27 3.23
CA HIS A 58 11.75 -8.97 2.90
C HIS A 58 12.93 -8.06 2.57
N ALA A 59 12.67 -6.78 2.28
CA ALA A 59 13.68 -5.79 1.93
C ALA A 59 13.46 -4.46 2.67
N TYR A 60 12.95 -4.52 3.90
CA TYR A 60 12.62 -3.35 4.72
C TYR A 60 13.79 -2.37 4.89
N HIS A 61 15.03 -2.89 4.93
CA HIS A 61 16.26 -2.09 5.02
C HIS A 61 16.56 -1.26 3.76
N ARG A 62 15.86 -1.50 2.66
CA ARG A 62 15.93 -0.73 1.40
C ARG A 62 14.60 -0.09 1.05
N THR A 63 13.78 0.20 2.05
CA THR A 63 12.48 0.84 1.83
C THR A 63 12.69 2.22 1.22
N ASP A 64 12.00 2.46 0.11
CA ASP A 64 11.88 3.78 -0.51
C ASP A 64 10.72 4.52 0.18
N TRP A 65 11.06 5.44 1.09
CA TRP A 65 10.07 6.17 1.87
C TRP A 65 9.25 7.16 1.05
N GLU A 66 9.77 7.65 -0.09
CA GLU A 66 8.99 8.50 -0.99
C GLU A 66 7.89 7.67 -1.66
N LEU A 67 8.22 6.45 -2.08
CA LEU A 67 7.26 5.52 -2.65
C LEU A 67 6.19 5.11 -1.62
N VAL A 68 6.59 4.81 -0.38
CA VAL A 68 5.64 4.49 0.70
C VAL A 68 4.71 5.66 0.97
N TRP A 69 5.27 6.87 1.07
CA TRP A 69 4.49 8.08 1.30
C TRP A 69 3.47 8.31 0.18
N LYS A 70 3.89 8.22 -1.08
CA LYS A 70 3.01 8.33 -2.24
C LYS A 70 1.92 7.25 -2.23
N ALA A 71 2.29 6.00 -1.94
CA ALA A 71 1.34 4.90 -1.88
C ALA A 71 0.23 5.16 -0.84
N VAL A 72 0.58 5.69 0.34
CA VAL A 72 -0.40 5.99 1.39
C VAL A 72 -1.22 7.24 1.10
N THR A 73 -0.58 8.31 0.63
CA THR A 73 -1.23 9.62 0.51
C THR A 73 -1.95 9.84 -0.81
N GLU A 74 -1.58 9.12 -1.86
CA GLU A 74 -2.13 9.31 -3.20
C GLU A 74 -2.81 8.06 -3.75
N ASP A 75 -2.15 6.90 -3.71
CA ASP A 75 -2.63 5.72 -4.44
C ASP A 75 -3.69 4.94 -3.66
N LEU A 76 -3.46 4.67 -2.36
CA LEU A 76 -4.41 3.95 -1.51
C LEU A 76 -5.79 4.63 -1.42
N PRO A 77 -5.91 5.96 -1.26
CA PRO A 77 -7.21 6.63 -1.25
C PRO A 77 -7.99 6.40 -2.54
N LYS A 78 -7.33 6.47 -3.70
CA LYS A 78 -7.96 6.21 -5.02
C LYS A 78 -8.43 4.76 -5.13
N VAL A 79 -7.61 3.81 -4.70
CA VAL A 79 -7.99 2.38 -4.68
C VAL A 79 -9.18 2.16 -3.75
N ALA A 80 -9.16 2.72 -2.54
CA ALA A 80 -10.24 2.56 -1.57
C ALA A 80 -11.56 3.17 -2.06
N GLU A 81 -11.52 4.35 -2.67
CA GLU A 81 -12.68 4.97 -3.31
C GLU A 81 -13.22 4.10 -4.45
N PHE A 82 -12.33 3.60 -5.30
CA PHE A 82 -12.70 2.73 -6.39
C PHE A 82 -13.39 1.45 -5.89
N VAL A 83 -12.79 0.73 -4.93
CA VAL A 83 -13.37 -0.49 -4.34
C VAL A 83 -14.78 -0.22 -3.79
N ARG A 84 -14.95 0.88 -3.04
CA ARG A 84 -16.28 1.28 -2.51
C ARG A 84 -17.27 1.58 -3.62
N SER A 85 -16.85 2.24 -4.70
CA SER A 85 -17.71 2.59 -5.83
C SER A 85 -18.25 1.37 -6.59
N GLN A 86 -17.49 0.26 -6.60
CA GLN A 86 -17.86 -0.98 -7.27
C GLN A 86 -18.77 -1.88 -6.42
N GLY A 87 -19.06 -1.50 -5.17
CA GLY A 87 -19.82 -2.34 -4.25
C GLY A 87 -19.12 -3.65 -3.88
N ILE A 88 -17.81 -3.72 -4.09
CA ILE A 88 -16.97 -4.84 -3.65
C ILE A 88 -16.98 -4.81 -2.12
N LYS A 89 -17.57 -5.85 -1.51
CA LYS A 89 -17.65 -6.01 -0.06
C LYS A 89 -16.50 -6.84 0.48
#